data_AF-A0A2W7HZV1-F1
#
_entry.id   AF-A0A2W7HZV1-F1
#
_cell.length_a   1.000
_cell.length_b   1.000
_cell.length_c   1.000
_cell.angle_alpha   90.00
_cell.angle_beta   90.00
_cell.angle_gamma   90.00
#
_symmetry.space_group_name_H-M   'P 1'
#
loop_
_entity.id
_entity.type
_entity.pdbx_description
1 polymer ?
#
loop_
_entity_poly.entity_id
_entity_poly.type
_entity_poly.pdbx_seq_one_letter_code
_entity_poly.pdbx_strand_id
1 'polypeptide(L)' 'KHNKACKEIYERIVAKGKSKKLALIAVANKLLKQAFAIAKSGLPYDENYVLVLAKG' A
#
# COMPACT_ATOMS: atom_id res chain seq x y z
N LYS A 1 0.04 -4.43 15.08
CA LYS A 1 0.25 -3.15 14.34
C LYS A 1 -0.16 -3.38 12.89
N HIS A 2 -1.01 -2.55 12.28
CA HIS A 2 -1.47 -2.71 10.88
C HIS A 2 -0.83 -1.64 10.00
N ASN A 3 -0.54 -1.94 8.72
CA ASN A 3 -0.09 -0.94 7.75
C ASN A 3 -1.19 0.12 7.55
N LYS A 4 -0.96 1.33 8.06
CA LYS A 4 -1.93 2.43 8.06
C LYS A 4 -2.43 2.75 6.66
N ALA A 5 -1.53 2.81 5.69
CA ALA A 5 -1.88 3.14 4.31
C ALA A 5 -2.72 2.04 3.62
N CYS A 6 -2.56 0.77 4.02
CA CYS A 6 -3.43 -0.32 3.56
C CYS A 6 -4.84 -0.21 4.16
N LYS A 7 -4.95 0.12 5.46
CA LYS A 7 -6.24 0.35 6.14
C LYS A 7 -7.00 1.51 5.48
N GLU A 8 -6.34 2.64 5.27
CA GLU A 8 -6.94 3.82 4.65
C GLU A 8 -7.45 3.55 3.22
N ILE A 9 -6.71 2.76 2.43
CA ILE A 9 -7.16 2.36 1.08
C ILE A 9 -8.43 1.53 1.15
N TYR A 10 -8.49 0.55 2.06
CA TYR A 10 -9.68 -0.29 2.24
C TYR A 10 -10.89 0.58 2.61
N GLU A 11 -10.74 1.41 3.64
CA GLU A 11 -11.80 2.29 4.15
C GLU A 11 -12.29 3.25 3.06
N ARG A 12 -11.37 3.86 2.28
CA ARG A 12 -11.73 4.75 1.17
C ARG A 12 -12.53 4.05 0.07
N ILE A 13 -12.17 2.80 -0.27
CA ILE A 13 -12.87 2.04 -1.33
C ILE A 13 -14.27 1.64 -0.86
N VAL A 14 -14.39 1.17 0.39
CA VAL A 14 -15.68 0.80 0.99
C VAL A 14 -16.58 2.03 1.16
N ALA A 15 -16.05 3.17 1.62
CA ALA A 15 -16.80 4.42 1.75
C ALA A 15 -17.37 4.93 0.41
N LYS A 16 -16.77 4.54 -0.72
CA LYS A 16 -17.28 4.80 -2.08
C LYS A 16 -18.35 3.80 -2.54
N GLY A 17 -18.87 2.96 -1.64
CA GLY A 17 -19.90 1.96 -1.94
C GLY A 17 -19.41 0.78 -2.78
N LYS A 18 -18.10 0.55 -2.88
CA LYS A 18 -17.54 -0.58 -3.64
C LYS A 18 -17.51 -1.86 -2.80
N SER A 19 -17.44 -3.01 -3.46
CA SER A 19 -17.43 -4.31 -2.77
C SER A 19 -16.18 -4.48 -1.90
N LYS A 20 -16.35 -5.14 -0.75
CA LYS A 20 -15.24 -5.45 0.17
C LYS A 20 -14.16 -6.32 -0.51
N LYS A 21 -14.56 -7.21 -1.43
CA LYS A 21 -13.64 -8.02 -2.23
C LYS A 21 -12.70 -7.14 -3.06
N LEU A 22 -13.23 -6.12 -3.75
CA LEU A 22 -12.41 -5.19 -4.52
C LEU A 22 -11.45 -4.40 -3.62
N ALA A 23 -11.92 -3.97 -2.45
CA ALA A 23 -11.09 -3.28 -1.46
C ALA A 23 -9.92 -4.15 -0.97
N LEU A 24 -10.17 -5.44 -0.68
CA LEU A 24 -9.13 -6.40 -0.29
C LEU A 24 -8.13 -6.67 -1.42
N ILE A 25 -8.58 -6.80 -2.67
CA ILE A 25 -7.69 -6.95 -3.83
C ILE A 25 -6.77 -5.74 -3.98
N ALA A 26 -7.29 -4.52 -3.80
CA ALA A 26 -6.49 -3.31 -3.84
C ALA A 26 -5.43 -3.26 -2.72
N VAL A 27 -5.78 -3.72 -1.51
CA VAL A 27 -4.83 -3.86 -0.40
C VAL A 27 -3.75 -4.90 -0.71
N ALA A 28 -4.13 -6.08 -1.22
CA ALA A 28 -3.19 -7.13 -1.59
C ALA A 28 -2.19 -6.64 -2.65
N ASN A 29 -2.67 -5.96 -3.69
CA ASN A 29 -1.82 -5.38 -4.73
C ASN A 29 -0.83 -4.34 -4.18
N LYS A 30 -1.23 -3.54 -3.17
CA LYS A 30 -0.31 -2.61 -2.51
C LYS A 30 0.77 -3.36 -1.72
N LEU A 31 0.40 -4.37 -0.94
CA LEU A 31 1.34 -5.15 -0.13
C LEU A 31 2.36 -5.88 -1.02
N LEU A 32 1.92 -6.46 -2.15
CA LEU A 32 2.82 -7.10 -3.11
C LEU A 32 3.87 -6.11 -3.65
N LYS A 33 3.45 -4.91 -4.06
CA LYS A 33 4.37 -3.86 -4.52
C LYS A 33 5.36 -3.45 -3.43
N GLN A 34 4.91 -3.35 -2.18
CA GLN A 34 5.78 -3.04 -1.04
C GLN A 34 6.80 -4.16 -0.80
N ALA A 35 6.38 -5.43 -0.84
CA ALA A 35 7.26 -6.58 -0.70
C ALA A 35 8.33 -6.60 -1.80
N PHE A 36 7.96 -6.36 -3.07
CA PHE A 36 8.92 -6.27 -4.16
C PHE A 36 9.88 -5.09 -4.01
N ALA A 37 9.42 -3.93 -3.54
CA ALA A 37 10.27 -2.76 -3.32
C ALA A 37 11.31 -3.01 -2.20
N ILE A 38 10.90 -3.66 -1.12
CA ILE A 38 11.79 -4.08 -0.02
C ILE A 38 12.82 -5.08 -0.54
N ALA A 39 12.36 -6.13 -1.23
CA ALA A 39 13.25 -7.15 -1.79
C ALA A 39 14.28 -6.55 -2.77
N LYS A 40 13.87 -5.56 -3.58
CA LYS A 40 14.75 -4.91 -4.56
C LYS A 40 15.73 -3.91 -3.93
N SER A 41 15.30 -3.15 -2.93
CA SER A 41 16.13 -2.11 -2.31
C SER A 41 17.02 -2.62 -1.19
N GLY A 42 16.66 -3.76 -0.56
CA GLY A 42 17.28 -4.24 0.67
C GLY A 42 16.94 -3.40 1.91
N LEU A 43 16.13 -2.35 1.77
CA LEU A 43 15.73 -1.48 2.87
C LEU A 43 14.54 -2.10 3.62
N PRO A 44 14.52 -2.06 4.96
CA PRO A 44 13.39 -2.52 5.73
C PRO A 44 12.14 -1.68 5.44
N TYR A 45 10.96 -2.25 5.71
CA TYR A 45 9.72 -1.50 5.63
C TYR A 45 9.73 -0.30 6.58
N ASP A 46 9.44 0.89 6.05
CA ASP A 46 9.19 2.11 6.81
C ASP A 46 7.81 2.65 6.44
N GLU A 47 6.97 2.85 7.46
CA GLU A 47 5.61 3.37 7.31
C GLU A 47 5.57 4.84 6.86
N ASN A 48 6.68 5.58 7.05
CA ASN A 48 6.83 6.97 6.67
C ASN A 48 7.68 7.15 5.39
N TYR A 49 8.01 6.06 4.69
CA TYR A 49 8.79 6.11 3.46
C TYR A 49 8.07 6.93 2.38
N VAL A 50 8.68 8.03 1.96
CA VAL A 50 8.21 8.87 0.85
C VAL A 50 9.09 8.66 -0.38
N LEU A 51 8.47 8.28 -1.49
CA LEU A 51 9.15 8.19 -2.78
C LEU A 51 9.50 9.60 -3.25
N VAL A 52 10.77 9.98 -3.10
CA VAL A 52 11.29 11.19 -3.74
C VAL A 52 11.41 10.88 -5.23
N LEU A 53 10.50 11.42 -6.03
CA LEU A 53 10.66 11.42 -7.48
C LEU A 53 11.90 12.27 -7.80
N ALA A 54 13.00 11.62 -8.16
CA ALA A 54 14.14 12.30 -8.76
C ALA A 54 13.64 13.01 -10.01
N LYS A 55 13.73 14.34 -10.03
CA LYS A 55 13.52 15.11 -11.26
C LYS A 55 14.65 14.73 -12.20
N GLY A 56 14.32 14.06 -13.30
CA GLY A 56 15.24 13.84 -14.42
C GLY A 56 15.55 15.14 -15.14
#